data_AF-A0A419AZ65-F1
#
_entry.id   AF-A0A419AZ65-F1
#
_cell.length_a   1.000
_cell.length_b   1.000
_cell.length_c   1.000
_cell.angle_alpha   90.00
_cell.angle_beta   90.00
_cell.angle_gamma   90.00
#
_symmetry.space_group_name_H-M   'P 1'
#
loop_
_entity.id
_entity.type
_entity.pdbx_description
1 polymer ?
#
loop_
_entity_poly.entity_id
_entity_poly.type
_entity_poly.pdbx_seq_one_letter_code
_entity_poly.pdbx_strand_id
1 'polypeptide(L)'
;MIYKKNYNSIFVLGLVIIIVALLGIVLGGVSFYSTYQLEKFGEKELCFTSKCIIDFSKKNEGVINILQVTAWLLTIIATIGGMFVALMTYRTGIKNSNFSNHISHLNMFRDFINSEILKRKYLTPEGVNIYQWYFLIFPNSKHGDVSISSTYNDSIFNIRDIVCEANDKIAEATGTYDYRTHQFKIIDSLSKLGIKVSNGTKNEFIAIELQVFDLIDCVNMTFTNSSLELKKLERKYS
;
A
#
# COMPACT_ATOMS: atom_id res chain seq x y z
N MET A 1 -0.41 -11.86 12.35
CA MET A 1 -1.68 -12.17 13.06
C MET A 1 -2.92 -12.18 12.14
N ILE A 2 -3.06 -11.22 11.20
CA ILE A 2 -4.23 -11.16 10.27
C ILE A 2 -4.30 -12.36 9.31
N TYR A 3 -3.17 -12.83 8.77
CA TYR A 3 -3.13 -13.94 7.81
C TYR A 3 -3.61 -15.29 8.40
N LYS A 4 -3.20 -15.59 9.65
CA LYS A 4 -3.61 -16.80 10.38
C LYS A 4 -5.11 -16.82 10.70
N LYS A 5 -5.71 -15.64 10.94
CA LYS A 5 -7.15 -15.50 11.20
C LYS A 5 -8.00 -15.80 9.95
N ASN A 6 -7.52 -15.42 8.77
CA ASN A 6 -8.27 -15.56 7.52
C ASN A 6 -8.28 -16.99 6.97
N TYR A 7 -7.16 -17.72 7.11
CA TYR A 7 -7.11 -19.15 6.76
C TYR A 7 -8.13 -19.94 7.57
N ASN A 8 -8.22 -19.65 8.87
CA ASN A 8 -9.23 -20.23 9.74
C ASN A 8 -10.65 -19.84 9.30
N SER A 9 -10.90 -18.63 8.80
CA SER A 9 -12.23 -18.22 8.34
C SER A 9 -12.72 -18.96 7.09
N ILE A 10 -11.86 -19.17 6.08
CA ILE A 10 -12.23 -19.92 4.87
C ILE A 10 -12.44 -21.41 5.21
N PHE A 11 -11.57 -21.97 6.05
CA PHE A 11 -11.71 -23.33 6.54
C PHE A 11 -13.00 -23.54 7.34
N VAL A 12 -13.34 -22.61 8.23
CA VAL A 12 -14.59 -22.62 9.00
C VAL A 12 -15.81 -22.53 8.08
N LEU A 13 -15.78 -21.67 7.05
CA LEU A 13 -16.86 -21.60 6.06
C LEU A 13 -17.07 -22.94 5.35
N GLY A 14 -15.98 -23.59 4.93
CA GLY A 14 -16.03 -24.92 4.32
C GLY A 14 -16.64 -25.97 5.25
N LEU A 15 -16.28 -25.97 6.54
CA LEU A 15 -16.86 -26.85 7.54
C LEU A 15 -18.36 -26.61 7.73
N VAL A 16 -18.80 -25.35 7.80
CA VAL A 16 -20.23 -25.01 7.95
C VAL A 16 -21.05 -25.54 6.77
N ILE A 17 -20.55 -25.39 5.54
CA ILE A 17 -21.21 -25.92 4.34
C ILE A 17 -21.38 -27.43 4.43
N ILE A 18 -20.32 -28.14 4.83
CA ILE A 18 -20.34 -29.61 4.97
C ILE A 18 -21.35 -30.04 6.04
N ILE A 19 -21.36 -29.38 7.19
CA ILE A 19 -22.28 -29.70 8.30
C ILE A 19 -23.74 -29.51 7.88
N VAL A 20 -24.05 -28.38 7.23
CA VAL A 20 -25.40 -28.09 6.74
C VAL A 20 -25.86 -29.13 5.71
N ALA A 21 -24.97 -29.47 4.76
CA ALA A 21 -25.28 -30.48 3.75
C ALA A 21 -25.56 -31.85 4.38
N LEU A 22 -24.72 -32.29 5.33
CA LEU A 22 -24.91 -33.54 6.04
C LEU A 22 -26.22 -33.55 6.84
N LEU A 23 -26.54 -32.46 7.55
CA LEU A 23 -27.79 -32.35 8.30
C LEU A 23 -29.01 -32.46 7.37
N GLY A 24 -29.00 -31.76 6.24
CA GLY A 24 -30.10 -31.82 5.27
C GLY A 24 -30.27 -33.21 4.66
N ILE A 25 -29.16 -33.90 4.34
CA ILE A 25 -29.19 -35.28 3.83
C ILE A 25 -29.74 -36.24 4.89
N VAL A 26 -29.29 -36.13 6.14
CA VAL A 26 -29.75 -36.99 7.24
C VAL A 26 -31.24 -36.76 7.52
N LEU A 27 -31.70 -35.51 7.61
CA LEU A 27 -33.10 -35.18 7.83
C LEU A 27 -33.98 -35.63 6.66
N GLY A 28 -33.54 -35.40 5.43
CA GLY A 28 -34.23 -35.87 4.22
C GLY A 28 -34.32 -37.39 4.18
N GLY A 29 -33.24 -38.09 4.53
CA GLY A 29 -33.19 -39.55 4.59
C GLY A 29 -34.11 -40.14 5.65
N VAL A 30 -34.13 -39.58 6.87
CA VAL A 30 -35.04 -40.01 7.95
C VAL A 30 -36.50 -39.77 7.57
N SER A 31 -36.80 -38.61 6.99
CA SER A 31 -38.15 -38.28 6.52
C SER A 31 -38.59 -39.25 5.42
N PHE A 32 -37.72 -39.52 4.44
CA PHE A 32 -38.00 -40.46 3.36
C PHE A 32 -38.24 -41.88 3.87
N TYR A 33 -37.39 -42.37 4.78
CA TYR A 33 -37.54 -43.69 5.36
C TYR A 33 -38.86 -43.84 6.13
N SER A 34 -39.25 -42.81 6.87
CA SER A 34 -40.52 -42.80 7.61
C SER A 34 -41.72 -42.85 6.66
N THR A 35 -41.70 -42.04 5.60
CA THR A 35 -42.75 -42.05 4.56
C THR A 35 -42.78 -43.39 3.81
N TYR A 36 -41.60 -44.00 3.56
CA TYR A 36 -41.48 -45.29 2.89
C TYR A 36 -42.23 -46.41 3.62
N GLN A 37 -42.08 -46.46 4.94
CA GLN A 37 -42.74 -47.45 5.79
C GLN A 37 -44.25 -47.20 5.89
N LEU A 38 -44.67 -45.94 6.06
CA LEU A 38 -46.09 -45.59 6.20
C LEU A 38 -46.89 -45.85 4.92
N GLU A 39 -46.33 -45.51 3.77
CA GLU A 39 -47.02 -45.65 2.47
C GLU A 39 -46.80 -47.02 1.81
N LYS A 40 -46.06 -47.92 2.47
CA LYS A 40 -45.72 -49.27 2.01
C LYS A 40 -45.23 -49.29 0.56
N PHE A 41 -44.33 -48.37 0.22
CA PHE A 41 -43.85 -48.27 -1.15
C PHE A 41 -43.13 -49.54 -1.64
N GLY A 42 -42.61 -50.38 -0.74
CA GLY A 42 -41.99 -51.67 -1.07
C GLY A 42 -42.97 -52.74 -1.56
N GLU A 43 -44.28 -52.57 -1.35
CA GLU A 43 -45.32 -53.51 -1.81
C GLU A 43 -45.92 -53.08 -3.16
N LYS A 44 -45.54 -51.91 -3.69
CA LYS A 44 -46.06 -51.35 -4.95
C LYS A 44 -45.09 -51.63 -6.11
N GLU A 45 -45.63 -51.94 -7.28
CA GLU A 45 -44.82 -52.07 -8.50
C GLU A 45 -44.20 -50.72 -8.90
N LEU A 46 -42.93 -50.74 -9.31
CA LEU A 46 -42.24 -49.55 -9.79
C LEU A 46 -42.89 -49.05 -11.08
N CYS A 47 -43.32 -47.80 -11.09
CA CYS A 47 -43.96 -47.17 -12.22
C CYS A 47 -43.37 -45.76 -12.47
N PHE A 48 -43.15 -45.43 -13.74
CA PHE A 48 -42.58 -44.14 -14.17
C PHE A 48 -43.55 -43.32 -15.02
N THR A 49 -44.84 -43.67 -15.00
CA THR A 49 -45.86 -42.85 -15.67
C THR A 49 -46.01 -41.50 -14.98
N SER A 50 -46.42 -40.46 -15.73
CA SER A 50 -46.63 -39.11 -15.18
C SER A 50 -47.54 -39.11 -13.95
N LYS A 51 -48.59 -39.93 -13.95
CA LYS A 51 -49.49 -40.09 -12.79
C LYS A 51 -48.76 -40.63 -11.56
N CYS A 52 -47.88 -41.62 -11.72
CA CYS A 52 -47.11 -42.19 -10.63
C CYS A 52 -46.07 -41.19 -10.07
N ILE A 53 -45.41 -40.41 -10.93
CA ILE A 53 -44.45 -39.39 -10.52
C ILE A 53 -45.15 -38.28 -9.69
N ILE A 54 -46.33 -37.82 -10.13
CA ILE A 54 -47.11 -36.81 -9.41
C ILE A 54 -47.57 -37.35 -8.04
N ASP A 55 -48.10 -38.56 -7.99
CA ASP A 55 -48.56 -39.17 -6.74
C ASP A 55 -47.38 -39.44 -5.77
N PHE A 56 -46.24 -39.87 -6.29
CA PHE A 56 -45.01 -40.04 -5.51
C PHE A 56 -44.50 -38.70 -4.97
N SER A 57 -44.48 -37.65 -5.80
CA SER A 57 -44.05 -36.31 -5.40
C SER A 57 -44.97 -35.71 -4.35
N LYS A 58 -46.29 -35.92 -4.45
CA LYS A 58 -47.25 -35.47 -3.43
C LYS A 58 -47.05 -36.18 -2.09
N LYS A 59 -46.86 -37.50 -2.13
CA LYS A 59 -46.65 -38.30 -0.92
C LYS A 59 -45.29 -38.03 -0.24
N ASN A 60 -44.29 -37.60 -1.01
CA ASN A 60 -42.97 -37.25 -0.52
C ASN A 60 -42.71 -35.73 -0.49
N GLU A 61 -43.76 -34.90 -0.52
CA GLU A 61 -43.64 -33.45 -0.59
C GLU A 61 -42.80 -32.90 0.57
N GLY A 62 -42.96 -33.46 1.78
CA GLY A 62 -42.14 -33.10 2.95
C GLY A 62 -40.64 -33.35 2.74
N VAL A 63 -40.26 -34.46 2.12
CA VAL A 63 -38.85 -34.80 1.82
C VAL A 63 -38.29 -33.83 0.78
N ILE A 64 -39.06 -33.56 -0.27
CA ILE A 64 -38.69 -32.63 -1.35
C ILE A 64 -38.49 -31.22 -0.76
N ASN A 65 -39.40 -30.77 0.11
CA ASN A 65 -39.30 -29.47 0.77
C ASN A 65 -38.07 -29.37 1.68
N ILE A 66 -37.72 -30.43 2.44
CA ILE A 66 -36.50 -30.45 3.28
C ILE A 66 -35.24 -30.29 2.40
N LEU A 67 -35.16 -31.03 1.30
CA LEU A 67 -34.01 -30.95 0.39
C LEU A 67 -33.95 -29.59 -0.31
N GLN A 68 -35.10 -29.03 -0.73
CA GLN A 68 -35.17 -27.69 -1.31
C GLN A 68 -34.70 -26.62 -0.32
N VAL A 69 -35.21 -26.62 0.92
CA VAL A 69 -34.79 -25.66 1.96
C VAL A 69 -33.29 -25.79 2.24
N THR A 70 -32.76 -27.01 2.30
CA THR A 70 -31.32 -27.24 2.45
C THR A 70 -30.54 -26.64 1.29
N ALA A 71 -30.96 -26.89 0.05
CA ALA A 71 -30.30 -26.35 -1.14
C ALA A 71 -30.33 -24.80 -1.18
N TRP A 72 -31.47 -24.20 -0.81
CA TRP A 72 -31.59 -22.75 -0.66
C TRP A 72 -30.61 -22.20 0.39
N LEU A 73 -30.52 -22.85 1.55
CA LEU A 73 -29.64 -22.44 2.64
C LEU A 73 -28.16 -22.55 2.25
N LEU A 74 -27.78 -23.65 1.57
CA LEU A 74 -26.43 -23.82 1.01
C LEU A 74 -26.10 -22.72 -0.01
N THR A 75 -27.05 -22.37 -0.88
CA THR A 75 -26.85 -21.32 -1.90
C THR A 75 -26.59 -19.96 -1.25
N ILE A 76 -27.33 -19.61 -0.19
CA ILE A 76 -27.13 -18.36 0.55
C ILE A 76 -25.74 -18.34 1.22
N ILE A 77 -25.37 -19.43 1.90
CA ILE A 77 -24.05 -19.54 2.55
C ILE A 77 -22.92 -19.43 1.51
N ALA A 78 -23.04 -20.15 0.39
CA ALA A 78 -22.06 -20.13 -0.68
C ALA A 78 -21.93 -18.73 -1.31
N THR A 79 -23.05 -18.03 -1.50
CA THR A 79 -23.06 -16.66 -2.07
C THR A 79 -22.36 -15.67 -1.14
N ILE A 80 -22.73 -15.67 0.15
CA ILE A 80 -22.09 -14.80 1.17
C ILE A 80 -20.60 -15.14 1.30
N GLY A 81 -20.27 -16.43 1.32
CA GLY A 81 -18.90 -16.93 1.36
C GLY A 81 -18.07 -16.48 0.16
N GLY A 82 -18.64 -16.59 -1.05
CA GLY A 82 -18.02 -16.15 -2.29
C GLY A 82 -17.73 -14.64 -2.29
N MET A 83 -18.70 -13.82 -1.86
CA MET A 83 -18.50 -12.37 -1.70
C MET A 83 -17.38 -12.06 -0.70
N PHE A 84 -17.34 -12.77 0.44
CA PHE A 84 -16.28 -12.60 1.44
C PHE A 84 -14.89 -12.93 0.88
N VAL A 85 -14.76 -14.06 0.19
CA VAL A 85 -13.49 -14.46 -0.45
C VAL A 85 -13.08 -13.45 -1.52
N ALA A 86 -14.00 -12.98 -2.36
CA ALA A 86 -13.73 -11.96 -3.37
C ALA A 86 -13.18 -10.67 -2.75
N LEU A 87 -13.79 -10.19 -1.66
CA LEU A 87 -13.31 -9.01 -0.93
C LEU A 87 -11.90 -9.20 -0.36
N MET A 88 -11.60 -10.40 0.17
CA MET A 88 -10.30 -10.73 0.72
C MET A 88 -9.21 -10.80 -0.35
N THR A 89 -9.53 -11.39 -1.50
CA THR A 89 -8.68 -11.42 -2.68
C THR A 89 -8.41 -10.00 -3.17
N TYR A 90 -9.45 -9.17 -3.27
CA TYR A 90 -9.32 -7.76 -3.66
C TYR A 90 -8.39 -6.98 -2.71
N ARG A 91 -8.60 -7.09 -1.38
CA ARG A 91 -7.76 -6.42 -0.38
C ARG A 91 -6.31 -6.87 -0.45
N THR A 92 -6.07 -8.15 -0.72
CA THR A 92 -4.72 -8.71 -0.88
C THR A 92 -4.08 -8.22 -2.19
N GLY A 93 -4.87 -8.15 -3.26
CA GLY A 93 -4.48 -7.56 -4.55
C GLY A 93 -4.03 -6.11 -4.40
N ILE A 94 -4.81 -5.27 -3.72
CA ILE A 94 -4.41 -3.88 -3.43
C ILE A 94 -3.09 -3.83 -2.66
N LYS A 95 -2.94 -4.62 -1.59
CA LYS A 95 -1.71 -4.62 -0.79
C LYS A 95 -0.49 -5.01 -1.61
N ASN A 96 -0.62 -6.04 -2.44
CA ASN A 96 0.47 -6.49 -3.31
C ASN A 96 0.79 -5.44 -4.39
N SER A 97 -0.25 -4.82 -4.96
CA SER A 97 -0.10 -3.73 -5.92
C SER A 97 0.64 -2.54 -5.28
N ASN A 98 0.19 -2.08 -4.11
CA ASN A 98 0.83 -0.98 -3.38
C ASN A 98 2.29 -1.28 -3.03
N PHE A 99 2.58 -2.52 -2.60
CA PHE A 99 3.96 -2.94 -2.32
C PHE A 99 4.82 -2.93 -3.58
N SER A 100 4.32 -3.51 -4.69
CA SER A 100 5.02 -3.51 -5.98
C SER A 100 5.28 -2.10 -6.48
N ASN A 101 4.28 -1.21 -6.38
CA ASN A 101 4.38 0.19 -6.77
C ASN A 101 5.40 0.94 -5.91
N HIS A 102 5.37 0.74 -4.59
CA HIS A 102 6.36 1.32 -3.67
C HIS A 102 7.79 0.92 -4.05
N ILE A 103 8.04 -0.37 -4.31
CA ILE A 103 9.37 -0.86 -4.71
C ILE A 103 9.79 -0.28 -6.06
N SER A 104 8.87 -0.25 -7.04
CA SER A 104 9.15 0.33 -8.36
C SER A 104 9.53 1.81 -8.27
N HIS A 105 8.74 2.60 -7.53
CA HIS A 105 8.97 4.03 -7.37
C HIS A 105 10.27 4.32 -6.59
N LEU A 106 10.56 3.55 -5.54
CA LEU A 106 11.81 3.65 -4.80
C LEU A 106 13.03 3.32 -5.66
N ASN A 107 12.94 2.28 -6.50
CA ASN A 107 14.03 1.94 -7.43
C ASN A 107 14.23 3.05 -8.47
N MET A 108 13.15 3.56 -9.07
CA MET A 108 13.22 4.68 -10.00
C MET A 108 13.88 5.91 -9.36
N PHE A 109 13.48 6.27 -8.13
CA PHE A 109 14.07 7.37 -7.40
C PHE A 109 15.56 7.13 -7.13
N ARG A 110 15.92 5.94 -6.64
CA ARG A 110 17.32 5.58 -6.35
C ARG A 110 18.19 5.64 -7.61
N ASP A 111 17.72 5.07 -8.70
CA ASP A 111 18.48 4.98 -9.94
C ASP A 111 18.65 6.39 -10.55
N PHE A 112 17.62 7.24 -10.47
CA PHE A 112 17.73 8.66 -10.83
C PHE A 112 18.77 9.39 -9.97
N ILE A 113 18.68 9.31 -8.65
CA ILE A 113 19.61 10.00 -7.73
C ILE A 113 21.05 9.57 -7.99
N ASN A 114 21.30 8.27 -8.13
CA ASN A 114 22.63 7.77 -8.44
C ASN A 114 23.16 8.32 -9.78
N SER A 115 22.30 8.36 -10.80
CA SER A 115 22.67 8.91 -12.11
C SER A 115 23.01 10.41 -12.05
N GLU A 116 22.31 11.15 -11.18
CA GLU A 116 22.54 12.57 -10.96
C GLU A 116 23.79 12.84 -10.12
N ILE A 117 24.05 12.05 -9.07
CA ILE A 117 25.25 12.19 -8.25
C ILE A 117 26.52 12.03 -9.10
N LEU A 118 26.53 11.07 -10.04
CA LEU A 118 27.68 10.82 -10.93
C LEU A 118 28.05 12.01 -11.83
N LYS A 119 27.15 12.97 -12.04
CA LYS A 119 27.41 14.18 -12.83
C LYS A 119 28.14 15.27 -12.04
N ARG A 120 28.32 15.08 -10.72
CA ARG A 120 28.78 16.10 -9.77
C ARG A 120 30.08 15.67 -9.12
N LYS A 121 31.07 16.58 -9.08
CA LYS A 121 32.42 16.29 -8.59
C LYS A 121 32.50 16.09 -7.07
N TYR A 122 31.70 16.81 -6.32
CA TYR A 122 31.80 16.86 -4.85
C TYR A 122 30.78 15.98 -4.12
N LEU A 123 29.96 15.24 -4.87
CA LEU A 123 28.96 14.35 -4.29
C LEU A 123 29.36 12.90 -4.52
N THR A 124 29.21 12.08 -3.49
CA THR A 124 29.44 10.64 -3.57
C THR A 124 28.16 9.89 -3.22
N PRO A 125 27.91 8.71 -3.81
CA PRO A 125 26.74 7.90 -3.47
C PRO A 125 26.64 7.58 -1.98
N GLU A 126 27.78 7.37 -1.31
CA GLU A 126 27.86 7.09 0.13
C GLU A 126 27.47 8.31 0.99
N GLY A 127 27.62 9.51 0.44
CA GLY A 127 27.23 10.77 1.08
C GLY A 127 25.72 11.00 1.12
N VAL A 128 24.93 10.24 0.36
CA VAL A 128 23.48 10.46 0.23
C VAL A 128 22.69 9.24 0.69
N ASN A 129 21.94 9.40 1.78
CA ASN A 129 20.98 8.41 2.22
C ASN A 129 19.69 8.53 1.40
N ILE A 130 19.68 7.87 0.24
CA ILE A 130 18.57 7.87 -0.71
C ILE A 130 17.25 7.42 -0.05
N TYR A 131 17.30 6.45 0.85
CA TYR A 131 16.10 5.93 1.52
C TYR A 131 15.50 6.93 2.50
N GLN A 132 16.33 7.66 3.25
CA GLN A 132 15.88 8.73 4.14
C GLN A 132 15.28 9.87 3.31
N TRP A 133 15.95 10.29 2.25
CA TRP A 133 15.43 11.35 1.37
C TRP A 133 14.11 10.94 0.74
N TYR A 134 14.02 9.72 0.20
CA TYR A 134 12.79 9.18 -0.36
C TYR A 134 11.65 9.14 0.65
N PHE A 135 11.91 8.65 1.88
CA PHE A 135 10.90 8.58 2.93
C PHE A 135 10.45 9.97 3.41
N LEU A 136 11.36 10.94 3.37
CA LEU A 136 11.04 12.34 3.67
C LEU A 136 10.10 12.92 2.61
N ILE A 137 10.34 12.67 1.32
CA ILE A 137 9.45 13.14 0.24
C ILE A 137 8.11 12.37 0.25
N PHE A 138 8.15 11.03 0.33
CA PHE A 138 6.99 10.14 0.13
C PHE A 138 6.75 9.19 1.32
N PRO A 139 6.36 9.71 2.50
CA PRO A 139 6.25 8.92 3.73
C PRO A 139 5.20 7.80 3.63
N ASN A 140 4.15 8.00 2.84
CA ASN A 140 3.02 7.07 2.72
C ASN A 140 3.10 6.13 1.51
N SER A 141 4.21 6.11 0.77
CA SER A 141 4.32 5.33 -0.48
C SER A 141 4.06 3.83 -0.30
N LYS A 142 4.36 3.25 0.88
CA LYS A 142 4.03 1.85 1.21
C LYS A 142 2.52 1.54 1.18
N HIS A 143 1.69 2.57 1.34
CA HIS A 143 0.24 2.48 1.29
C HIS A 143 -0.32 2.84 -0.10
N GLY A 144 0.54 3.05 -1.10
CA GLY A 144 0.14 3.45 -2.45
C GLY A 144 -0.05 4.95 -2.65
N ASP A 145 0.30 5.76 -1.65
CA ASP A 145 0.19 7.22 -1.69
C ASP A 145 1.58 7.85 -1.91
N VAL A 146 1.76 8.45 -3.09
CA VAL A 146 3.00 9.14 -3.50
C VAL A 146 2.86 10.67 -3.41
N SER A 147 1.98 11.16 -2.54
CA SER A 147 1.92 12.59 -2.22
C SER A 147 3.21 13.06 -1.55
N ILE A 148 3.58 14.30 -1.87
CA ILE A 148 4.76 14.97 -1.32
C ILE A 148 4.43 15.43 0.11
N SER A 149 5.32 15.12 1.05
CA SER A 149 5.13 15.58 2.44
C SER A 149 5.33 17.08 2.58
N SER A 150 4.54 17.70 3.46
CA SER A 150 4.76 19.10 3.86
C SER A 150 6.12 19.27 4.54
N THR A 151 6.55 18.29 5.33
CA THR A 151 7.85 18.30 6.02
C THR A 151 9.03 18.41 5.06
N TYR A 152 8.94 17.78 3.88
CA TYR A 152 9.95 17.94 2.84
C TYR A 152 9.97 19.38 2.33
N ASN A 153 8.81 19.95 2.00
CA ASN A 153 8.72 21.34 1.55
C ASN A 153 9.28 22.31 2.59
N ASP A 154 8.93 22.13 3.87
CA ASP A 154 9.46 22.94 4.97
C ASP A 154 11.00 22.85 5.06
N SER A 155 11.56 21.66 4.81
CA SER A 155 13.02 21.45 4.78
C SER A 155 13.67 22.22 3.62
N ILE A 156 13.02 22.25 2.46
CA ILE A 156 13.48 23.02 1.29
C ILE A 156 13.39 24.54 1.55
N PHE A 157 12.30 25.01 2.14
CA PHE A 157 12.16 26.43 2.52
C PHE A 157 13.18 26.85 3.58
N ASN A 158 13.48 25.99 4.56
CA ASN A 158 14.50 26.24 5.57
C ASN A 158 15.90 26.44 4.95
N ILE A 159 16.26 25.67 3.90
CA ILE A 159 17.53 25.89 3.19
C ILE A 159 17.57 27.29 2.55
N ARG A 160 16.49 27.69 1.89
CA ARG A 160 16.38 29.05 1.32
C ARG A 160 16.50 30.11 2.41
N ASP A 161 15.84 29.93 3.56
CA ASP A 161 15.90 30.90 4.65
C ASP A 161 17.32 31.10 5.20
N ILE A 162 18.11 30.02 5.28
CA ILE A 162 19.53 30.12 5.67
C ILE A 162 20.32 30.96 4.65
N VAL A 163 20.07 30.76 3.35
CA VAL A 163 20.73 31.56 2.28
C VAL A 163 20.32 33.03 2.35
N CYS A 164 19.03 33.32 2.55
CA CYS A 164 18.54 34.68 2.72
C CYS A 164 19.15 35.36 3.96
N GLU A 165 19.17 34.68 5.09
CA GLU A 165 19.79 35.18 6.33
C GLU A 165 21.27 35.54 6.12
N ALA A 166 22.01 34.69 5.40
CA ALA A 166 23.40 34.97 5.06
C ALA A 166 23.55 36.21 4.17
N ASN A 167 22.68 36.38 3.18
CA ASN A 167 22.69 37.54 2.30
C ASN A 167 22.37 38.85 3.06
N ASP A 168 21.44 38.80 4.00
CA ASP A 168 21.05 39.96 4.81
C ASP A 168 22.21 40.40 5.71
N LYS A 169 22.88 39.44 6.38
CA LYS A 169 24.06 39.71 7.22
C LYS A 169 25.26 40.29 6.49
N ILE A 170 25.39 40.04 5.19
CA ILE A 170 26.44 40.63 4.35
C ILE A 170 26.07 42.07 3.95
N ALA A 171 24.78 42.34 3.76
CA ALA A 171 24.29 43.66 3.43
C ALA A 171 24.28 44.61 4.65
N GLU A 172 24.24 44.07 5.87
CA GLU A 172 24.36 44.86 7.10
C GLU A 172 25.73 45.55 7.19
N ALA A 173 25.72 46.86 7.47
CA ALA A 173 26.92 47.66 7.67
C ALA A 173 27.76 47.22 8.89
N THR A 174 27.18 46.41 9.77
CA THR A 174 27.81 45.86 10.99
C THR A 174 28.81 44.73 10.68
N GLY A 175 28.76 44.12 9.49
CA GLY A 175 29.68 43.04 9.09
C GLY A 175 29.52 41.76 9.91
N THR A 176 28.31 41.43 10.36
CA THR A 176 28.02 40.29 11.25
C THR A 176 28.04 38.93 10.57
N TYR A 177 28.35 38.87 9.27
CA TYR A 177 28.44 37.61 8.52
C TYR A 177 29.60 36.74 9.00
N ASP A 178 29.26 35.56 9.51
CA ASP A 178 30.21 34.49 9.78
C ASP A 178 29.95 33.28 8.86
N TYR A 179 30.92 33.03 7.99
CA TYR A 179 30.91 31.90 7.06
C TYR A 179 30.80 30.55 7.79
N ARG A 180 31.45 30.37 8.95
CA ARG A 180 31.39 29.09 9.66
C ARG A 180 29.97 28.84 10.15
N THR A 181 29.31 29.85 10.68
CA THR A 181 27.90 29.77 11.08
C THR A 181 26.99 29.41 9.91
N HIS A 182 27.16 30.05 8.73
CA HIS A 182 26.40 29.67 7.51
C HIS A 182 26.64 28.22 7.10
N GLN A 183 27.92 27.82 7.04
CA GLN A 183 28.32 26.45 6.71
C GLN A 183 27.65 25.44 7.64
N PHE A 184 27.71 25.63 8.96
CA PHE A 184 27.07 24.72 9.92
C PHE A 184 25.56 24.62 9.72
N LYS A 185 24.87 25.74 9.46
CA LYS A 185 23.42 25.75 9.24
C LYS A 185 23.04 24.98 7.98
N ILE A 186 23.76 25.19 6.87
CA ILE A 186 23.52 24.45 5.63
C ILE A 186 23.77 22.96 5.84
N ILE A 187 24.88 22.57 6.48
CA ILE A 187 25.21 21.17 6.74
C ILE A 187 24.14 20.49 7.61
N ASP A 188 23.68 21.15 8.67
CA ASP A 188 22.60 20.64 9.52
C ASP A 188 21.31 20.44 8.71
N SER A 189 20.92 21.43 7.91
CA SER A 189 19.72 21.35 7.06
C SER A 189 19.80 20.22 6.03
N LEU A 190 20.96 20.05 5.38
CA LEU A 190 21.19 18.97 4.41
C LEU A 190 21.19 17.58 5.07
N SER A 191 21.72 17.47 6.30
CA SER A 191 21.74 16.21 7.04
C SER A 191 20.33 15.67 7.33
N LYS A 192 19.36 16.58 7.53
CA LYS A 192 17.93 16.24 7.73
C LYS A 192 17.32 15.63 6.46
N LEU A 193 17.74 16.09 5.28
CA LEU A 193 17.39 15.47 4.00
C LEU A 193 18.08 14.10 3.78
N GLY A 194 19.10 13.78 4.59
CA GLY A 194 19.94 12.59 4.40
C GLY A 194 21.16 12.84 3.52
N ILE A 195 21.52 14.09 3.26
CA ILE A 195 22.70 14.47 2.46
C ILE A 195 23.82 14.88 3.42
N LYS A 196 24.93 14.15 3.39
CA LYS A 196 26.14 14.44 4.14
C LYS A 196 27.15 15.14 3.24
N VAL A 197 27.61 16.30 3.68
CA VAL A 197 28.66 17.07 3.02
C VAL A 197 29.80 17.33 4.00
N SER A 198 31.02 17.43 3.49
CA SER A 198 32.19 17.75 4.30
C SER A 198 32.28 19.25 4.59
N ASN A 199 32.88 19.57 5.73
CA ASN A 199 33.41 20.91 5.95
C ASN A 199 34.53 21.18 4.94
N GLY A 200 34.72 22.45 4.61
CA GLY A 200 35.76 22.88 3.67
C GLY A 200 36.05 24.36 3.78
N THR A 201 37.07 24.79 3.02
CA THR A 201 37.37 26.22 2.86
C THR A 201 36.19 26.94 2.21
N LYS A 202 36.12 28.27 2.35
CA LYS A 202 35.00 29.08 1.83
C LYS A 202 34.67 28.75 0.36
N ASN A 203 35.69 28.81 -0.50
CA ASN A 203 35.51 28.59 -1.94
C ASN A 203 35.09 27.15 -2.27
N GLU A 204 35.65 26.18 -1.54
CA GLU A 204 35.32 24.77 -1.72
C GLU A 204 33.87 24.49 -1.31
N PHE A 205 33.43 25.01 -0.15
CA PHE A 205 32.07 24.81 0.32
C PHE A 205 31.03 25.49 -0.56
N ILE A 206 31.31 26.69 -1.09
CA ILE A 206 30.42 27.34 -2.08
C ILE A 206 30.23 26.44 -3.32
N ALA A 207 31.30 25.78 -3.77
CA ALA A 207 31.23 24.84 -4.89
C ALA A 207 30.45 23.56 -4.55
N ILE A 208 30.62 23.02 -3.33
CA ILE A 208 29.82 21.90 -2.80
C ILE A 208 28.34 22.29 -2.74
N GLU A 209 28.04 23.41 -2.10
CA GLU A 209 26.69 23.94 -1.90
C GLU A 209 25.96 24.10 -3.23
N LEU A 210 26.61 24.71 -4.24
CA LEU A 210 26.05 24.84 -5.58
C LEU A 210 25.69 23.48 -6.21
N GLN A 211 26.55 22.46 -6.07
CA GLN A 211 26.27 21.14 -6.63
C GLN A 211 25.15 20.42 -5.87
N VAL A 212 25.08 20.58 -4.55
CA VAL A 212 23.98 20.02 -3.74
C VAL A 212 22.65 20.67 -4.11
N PHE A 213 22.61 22.01 -4.23
CA PHE A 213 21.38 22.72 -4.60
C PHE A 213 20.91 22.33 -5.99
N ASP A 214 21.83 22.19 -6.94
CA ASP A 214 21.53 21.69 -8.28
C ASP A 214 20.99 20.24 -8.25
N LEU A 215 21.52 19.37 -7.38
CA LEU A 215 20.97 18.01 -7.20
C LEU A 215 19.54 18.07 -6.63
N ILE A 216 19.31 18.87 -5.59
CA ILE A 216 17.99 19.04 -4.97
C ILE A 216 16.99 19.58 -6.00
N ASP A 217 17.38 20.55 -6.82
CA ASP A 217 16.54 21.09 -7.87
C ASP A 217 16.20 20.04 -8.94
N CYS A 218 17.17 19.22 -9.39
CA CYS A 218 16.91 18.10 -10.29
C CYS A 218 15.88 17.11 -9.72
N VAL A 219 15.99 16.80 -8.42
CA VAL A 219 15.03 15.94 -7.72
C VAL A 219 13.66 16.60 -7.65
N ASN A 220 13.62 17.89 -7.29
CA ASN A 220 12.38 18.65 -7.20
C ASN A 220 11.64 18.71 -8.54
N MET A 221 12.35 19.01 -9.62
CA MET A 221 11.76 19.06 -10.96
C MET A 221 11.21 17.70 -11.43
N THR A 222 11.80 16.60 -10.96
CA THR A 222 11.47 15.25 -11.46
C THR A 222 10.39 14.57 -10.62
N PHE A 223 10.48 14.70 -9.30
CA PHE A 223 9.68 13.93 -8.33
C PHE A 223 8.75 14.81 -7.49
N THR A 224 8.90 16.13 -7.51
CA THR A 224 8.08 17.02 -6.70
C THR A 224 7.42 18.11 -7.54
N ASN A 225 6.56 18.90 -6.90
CA ASN A 225 5.92 20.07 -7.52
C ASN A 225 6.51 21.37 -6.96
N SER A 226 7.71 21.32 -6.36
CA SER A 226 8.35 22.51 -5.81
C SER A 226 8.81 23.43 -6.95
N SER A 227 8.28 24.64 -6.99
CA SER A 227 8.73 25.70 -7.90
C SER A 227 9.98 26.43 -7.42
N LEU A 228 10.45 26.14 -6.20
CA LEU A 228 11.65 26.76 -5.65
C LEU A 228 12.90 26.09 -6.24
N GLU A 229 13.71 26.89 -6.93
CA GLU A 229 15.02 26.50 -7.46
C GLU A 229 16.14 27.07 -6.57
N LEU A 230 16.71 26.22 -5.72
CA LEU A 230 17.77 26.62 -4.77
C LEU A 230 19.03 27.09 -5.49
N LYS A 231 19.36 26.51 -6.64
CA LYS A 231 20.53 26.88 -7.45
C LYS A 231 20.46 28.32 -7.95
N LYS A 232 19.26 28.83 -8.22
CA LYS A 232 19.03 30.19 -8.74
C LYS A 232 18.99 31.25 -7.65
N LEU A 233 19.08 30.87 -6.38
CA LEU A 233 19.14 31.84 -5.29
C LEU A 233 20.39 32.71 -5.42
N GLU A 234 20.21 34.02 -5.26
CA GLU A 234 21.33 34.94 -5.13
C GLU A 234 22.13 34.59 -3.88
N ARG A 235 23.46 34.59 -3.98
CA ARG A 235 24.37 34.26 -2.88
C ARG A 235 25.47 35.32 -2.81
N LYS A 236 25.25 36.35 -2.01
CA LYS A 236 26.15 37.51 -1.88
C LYS A 236 27.50 37.18 -1.22
N TYR A 237 27.60 35.99 -0.61
CA TYR A 237 28.84 35.46 -0.03
C TYR A 237 29.73 34.72 -1.03
N SER A 238 29.25 34.50 -2.26
CA SER A 238 29.98 33.78 -3.32
C SER A 238 31.25 34.52 -3.75
#